data_AF-A0A944WQX6-F1
#
_entry.id   AF-A0A944WQX6-F1
#
_cell.length_a   1.000
_cell.length_b   1.000
_cell.length_c   1.000
_cell.angle_alpha   90.00
_cell.angle_beta   90.00
_cell.angle_gamma   90.00
#
_symmetry.space_group_name_H-M   'P 1'
#
loop_
_entity.id
_entity.type
_entity.pdbx_description
1 polymer ?
#
loop_
_entity_poly.entity_id
_entity_poly.type
_entity_poly.pdbx_seq_one_letter_code
_entity_poly.pdbx_strand_id
1 'polypeptide(L)'
;MSSIDDIDKEFHLRRAEIDALDQALARERVNIQDAAMDAGRLVNAAEKKRRKEIGATRHELADAMIVLSLVTLSRLRNSADVENLNKEMARINDQLKDDLEHLQDLEGYAETAAKVANGLASAVEKVAELAL
;
A
#
# COMPACT_ATOMS: atom_id res chain seq x y z
N MET A 1 1.34 -5.37 -14.65
CA MET A 1 0.73 -5.26 -13.31
C MET A 1 -0.34 -4.18 -13.36
N SER A 2 -1.43 -4.36 -12.63
CA SER A 2 -2.47 -3.31 -12.51
C SER A 2 -1.93 -2.12 -11.70
N SER A 3 -2.40 -0.91 -12.03
CA SER A 3 -2.23 0.26 -11.16
C SER A 3 -3.09 0.13 -9.91
N ILE A 4 -2.79 0.92 -8.87
CA ILE A 4 -3.61 1.07 -7.68
C ILE A 4 -5.03 1.52 -8.07
N ASP A 5 -5.16 2.48 -9.00
CA ASP A 5 -6.45 3.00 -9.47
C ASP A 5 -7.31 1.91 -10.14
N ASP A 6 -6.70 1.03 -10.93
CA ASP A 6 -7.42 -0.08 -11.56
C ASP A 6 -7.92 -1.08 -10.51
N ILE A 7 -7.07 -1.37 -9.51
CA ILE A 7 -7.40 -2.29 -8.40
C ILE A 7 -8.53 -1.71 -7.55
N ASP A 8 -8.49 -0.42 -7.25
CA ASP A 8 -9.50 0.29 -6.45
C ASP A 8 -10.87 0.29 -7.14
N LYS A 9 -10.90 0.65 -8.44
CA LYS A 9 -12.14 0.61 -9.24
C LYS A 9 -12.75 -0.78 -9.29
N GLU A 10 -11.94 -1.80 -9.51
CA GLU A 10 -12.41 -3.19 -9.56
C GLU A 10 -12.96 -3.64 -8.20
N PHE A 11 -12.26 -3.31 -7.11
CA PHE A 11 -12.72 -3.62 -5.75
C PHE A 11 -14.08 -2.98 -5.48
N HIS A 12 -14.26 -1.70 -5.78
CA HIS A 12 -15.51 -0.99 -5.56
C HIS A 12 -16.66 -1.56 -6.40
N LEU A 13 -16.41 -1.95 -7.65
CA LEU A 13 -17.40 -2.61 -8.50
C LEU A 13 -17.85 -3.95 -7.88
N ARG A 14 -16.91 -4.82 -7.53
CA ARG A 14 -17.20 -6.14 -6.96
C ARG A 14 -17.87 -6.05 -5.59
N ARG A 15 -17.45 -5.08 -4.77
CA ARG A 15 -18.10 -4.79 -3.49
C ARG A 15 -19.56 -4.39 -3.70
N ALA A 16 -19.83 -3.48 -4.64
CA ALA A 16 -21.20 -3.06 -4.94
C ALA A 16 -22.08 -4.23 -5.43
N GLU A 17 -21.54 -5.15 -6.23
CA GLU A 17 -22.24 -6.37 -6.67
C GLU A 17 -22.61 -7.27 -5.47
N ILE A 18 -21.67 -7.52 -4.55
CA ILE A 18 -21.92 -8.33 -3.35
C ILE A 18 -22.95 -7.65 -2.43
N ASP A 19 -22.81 -6.35 -2.21
CA ASP A 19 -23.74 -5.57 -1.37
C ASP A 19 -25.16 -5.57 -1.96
N ALA A 20 -25.28 -5.47 -3.29
CA ALA A 20 -26.57 -5.55 -3.97
C ALA A 20 -27.23 -6.94 -3.81
N LEU A 21 -26.45 -8.02 -3.91
CA LEU A 21 -26.94 -9.38 -3.68
C LEU A 21 -27.37 -9.59 -2.23
N ASP A 22 -26.59 -9.13 -1.25
CA ASP A 22 -26.96 -9.24 0.17
C ASP A 22 -28.26 -8.49 0.47
N GLN A 23 -28.42 -7.27 -0.07
CA GLN A 23 -29.65 -6.50 0.07
C GLN A 23 -30.84 -7.17 -0.59
N ALA A 24 -30.69 -7.75 -1.78
CA ALA A 24 -31.75 -8.48 -2.46
C ALA A 24 -32.22 -9.69 -1.63
N LEU A 25 -31.28 -10.46 -1.09
CA LEU A 25 -31.56 -11.59 -0.20
C LEU A 25 -32.20 -11.14 1.13
N ALA A 26 -31.74 -10.03 1.70
CA ALA A 26 -32.35 -9.45 2.90
C ALA A 26 -33.80 -9.05 2.67
N ARG A 27 -34.11 -8.40 1.53
CA ARG A 27 -35.47 -8.05 1.12
C ARG A 27 -36.32 -9.28 0.88
N GLU A 28 -35.82 -10.28 0.18
CA GLU A 28 -36.54 -11.55 -0.04
C GLU A 28 -36.93 -12.20 1.30
N ARG A 29 -36.01 -12.23 2.28
CA ARG A 29 -36.27 -12.80 3.60
C ARG A 29 -37.38 -12.07 4.36
N VAL A 30 -37.47 -10.75 4.22
CA VAL A 30 -38.53 -9.92 4.81
C VAL A 30 -39.85 -10.16 4.07
N ASN A 31 -39.84 -10.11 2.75
CA ASN A 31 -41.03 -10.35 1.92
C ASN A 31 -41.69 -11.71 2.21
N ILE A 32 -40.91 -12.77 2.48
CA ILE A 32 -41.45 -14.07 2.88
C ILE A 32 -42.26 -13.97 4.18
N GLN A 33 -41.78 -13.18 5.14
CA GLN A 33 -42.46 -13.00 6.42
C GLN A 33 -43.72 -12.15 6.27
N ASP A 34 -43.61 -11.05 5.52
CA ASP A 34 -44.74 -10.15 5.25
C ASP A 34 -45.84 -10.88 4.48
N ALA A 35 -45.51 -11.64 3.45
CA ALA A 35 -46.49 -12.42 2.68
C ALA A 35 -47.22 -13.48 3.54
N ALA A 36 -46.56 -14.07 4.54
CA ALA A 36 -47.23 -14.98 5.47
C ALA A 36 -48.19 -14.21 6.39
N MET A 37 -47.77 -13.05 6.89
CA MET A 37 -48.58 -12.18 7.75
C MET A 37 -49.82 -11.65 7.00
N ASP A 38 -49.66 -11.18 5.77
CA ASP A 38 -50.76 -10.72 4.90
C ASP A 38 -51.76 -11.84 4.60
N ALA A 39 -51.28 -13.08 4.52
CA ALA A 39 -52.11 -14.27 4.38
C ALA A 39 -52.73 -14.76 5.70
N GLY A 40 -52.54 -14.05 6.82
CA GLY A 40 -53.11 -14.39 8.13
C GLY A 40 -52.56 -15.69 8.72
N ARG A 41 -51.37 -16.13 8.29
CA ARG A 41 -50.76 -17.40 8.70
C ARG A 41 -49.31 -17.23 9.16
N LEU A 42 -48.78 -18.25 9.80
CA LEU A 42 -47.34 -18.33 10.03
C LEU A 42 -46.60 -18.76 8.76
N VAL A 43 -45.30 -18.47 8.71
CA VAL A 43 -44.41 -18.99 7.67
C VAL A 43 -44.43 -20.51 7.64
N ASN A 44 -44.68 -21.08 6.46
CA ASN A 44 -44.80 -22.52 6.25
C ASN A 44 -43.42 -23.21 6.16
N ALA A 45 -43.41 -24.53 6.00
CA ALA A 45 -42.17 -25.31 5.98
C ALA A 45 -41.23 -24.95 4.80
N ALA A 46 -41.78 -24.70 3.61
CA ALA A 46 -41.00 -24.32 2.43
C ALA A 46 -40.40 -22.92 2.60
N GLU A 47 -41.18 -21.97 3.11
CA GLU A 47 -40.73 -20.61 3.42
C GLU A 47 -39.66 -20.61 4.52
N LYS A 48 -39.81 -21.41 5.57
CA LYS A 48 -38.78 -21.59 6.61
C LYS A 48 -37.49 -22.14 6.01
N LYS A 49 -37.57 -23.14 5.13
CA LYS A 49 -36.42 -23.70 4.42
C LYS A 49 -35.73 -22.63 3.59
N ARG A 50 -36.48 -21.87 2.78
CA ARG A 50 -35.93 -20.78 1.96
C ARG A 50 -35.27 -19.69 2.80
N ARG A 51 -35.87 -19.29 3.93
CA ARG A 51 -35.25 -18.32 4.85
C ARG A 51 -33.92 -18.81 5.43
N LYS A 52 -33.79 -20.13 5.67
CA LYS A 52 -32.52 -20.74 6.12
C LYS A 52 -31.47 -20.71 5.00
N GLU A 53 -31.86 -21.06 3.78
CA GLU A 53 -30.99 -20.98 2.60
C GLU A 53 -30.49 -19.55 2.38
N ILE A 54 -31.38 -18.56 2.45
CA ILE A 54 -31.01 -17.14 2.38
C ILE A 54 -29.97 -16.80 3.47
N GLY A 55 -30.19 -17.25 4.71
CA GLY A 55 -29.24 -17.02 5.80
C GLY A 55 -27.86 -17.61 5.52
N ALA A 56 -27.80 -18.82 4.96
CA ALA A 56 -26.55 -19.46 4.57
C ALA A 56 -25.85 -18.72 3.42
N THR A 57 -26.58 -18.37 2.35
CA THR A 57 -26.01 -17.63 1.22
C THR A 57 -25.50 -16.25 1.63
N ARG A 58 -26.18 -15.55 2.54
CA ARG A 58 -25.68 -14.27 3.08
C ARG A 58 -24.39 -14.44 3.88
N HIS A 59 -24.24 -15.55 4.59
CA HIS A 59 -22.98 -15.86 5.27
C HIS A 59 -21.86 -16.11 4.26
N GLU A 60 -22.13 -16.88 3.19
CA GLU A 60 -21.17 -17.10 2.10
C GLU A 60 -20.75 -15.79 1.40
N LEU A 61 -21.68 -14.84 1.21
CA LEU A 61 -21.37 -13.51 0.67
C LEU A 61 -20.44 -12.71 1.60
N ALA A 62 -20.64 -12.81 2.91
CA ALA A 62 -19.75 -12.17 3.88
C ALA A 62 -18.33 -12.75 3.82
N ASP A 63 -18.21 -14.08 3.72
CA ASP A 63 -16.92 -14.75 3.56
C ASP A 63 -16.24 -14.37 2.24
N ALA A 64 -17.02 -14.29 1.15
CA ALA A 64 -16.53 -13.84 -0.16
C ALA A 64 -15.97 -12.40 -0.11
N MET A 65 -16.60 -11.51 0.66
CA MET A 65 -16.10 -10.14 0.88
C MET A 65 -14.76 -10.12 1.61
N ILE A 66 -14.55 -11.00 2.59
CA ILE A 66 -13.27 -11.15 3.29
C ILE A 66 -12.19 -11.60 2.31
N VAL A 67 -12.47 -12.63 1.51
CA VAL A 67 -11.53 -13.12 0.49
C VAL A 67 -11.22 -12.03 -0.55
N LEU A 68 -12.23 -11.31 -1.04
CA LEU A 68 -12.06 -10.20 -1.98
C LEU A 68 -11.12 -9.13 -1.39
N SER A 69 -11.31 -8.78 -0.11
CA SER A 69 -10.47 -7.79 0.58
C SER A 69 -9.02 -8.25 0.70
N LEU A 70 -8.79 -9.52 1.06
CA LEU A 70 -7.44 -10.09 1.17
C LEU A 70 -6.72 -10.15 -0.19
N VAL A 71 -7.43 -10.56 -1.24
CA VAL A 71 -6.89 -10.58 -2.61
C VAL A 71 -6.55 -9.16 -3.07
N THR A 72 -7.43 -8.20 -2.77
CA THR A 72 -7.21 -6.79 -3.12
C THR A 72 -5.96 -6.23 -2.42
N LEU A 73 -5.76 -6.51 -1.13
CA LEU A 73 -4.55 -6.13 -0.40
C LEU A 73 -3.28 -6.73 -1.01
N SER A 74 -3.33 -8.01 -1.40
CA SER A 74 -2.21 -8.67 -2.08
C SER A 74 -1.89 -8.01 -3.43
N ARG A 75 -2.93 -7.64 -4.19
CA ARG A 75 -2.77 -6.93 -5.47
C ARG A 75 -2.19 -5.53 -5.29
N LEU A 76 -2.63 -4.77 -4.29
CA LEU A 76 -2.10 -3.44 -3.99
C LEU A 76 -0.61 -3.49 -3.65
N ARG A 77 -0.19 -4.45 -2.81
CA ARG A 77 1.22 -4.67 -2.47
C ARG A 77 2.08 -4.97 -3.70
N ASN A 78 1.51 -5.66 -4.68
CA ASN A 78 2.15 -6.03 -5.93
C ASN A 78 1.68 -5.15 -7.11
N SER A 79 1.28 -3.91 -6.85
CA SER A 79 0.85 -2.98 -7.89
C SER A 79 2.06 -2.39 -8.62
N ALA A 80 1.85 -1.96 -9.86
CA ALA A 80 2.91 -1.33 -10.66
C ALA A 80 3.43 -0.04 -9.97
N ASP A 81 2.55 0.69 -9.28
CA ASP A 81 2.89 1.96 -8.63
C ASP A 81 3.82 1.74 -7.42
N VAL A 82 3.55 0.74 -6.59
CA VAL A 82 4.44 0.36 -5.48
C VAL A 82 5.79 -0.12 -6.00
N GLU A 83 5.81 -0.89 -7.09
CA GLU A 83 7.06 -1.32 -7.71
C GLU A 83 7.87 -0.15 -8.26
N ASN A 84 7.22 0.79 -8.94
CA ASN A 84 7.86 1.99 -9.48
C ASN A 84 8.43 2.87 -8.37
N LEU A 85 7.68 3.09 -7.29
CA LEU A 85 8.15 3.83 -6.13
C LEU A 85 9.38 3.17 -5.50
N ASN A 86 9.40 1.84 -5.37
CA ASN A 86 10.57 1.12 -4.87
C ASN A 86 11.80 1.31 -5.77
N LYS A 87 11.61 1.30 -7.11
CA LYS A 87 12.71 1.56 -8.06
C LYS A 87 13.23 2.99 -7.95
N GLU A 88 12.34 3.97 -7.79
CA GLU A 88 12.73 5.37 -7.61
C GLU A 88 13.50 5.59 -6.30
N MET A 89 13.04 5.00 -5.19
CA MET A 89 13.76 5.06 -3.92
C MET A 89 15.14 4.40 -4.00
N ALA A 90 15.26 3.25 -4.66
CA ALA A 90 16.55 2.61 -4.88
C ALA A 90 17.51 3.54 -5.66
N ARG A 91 17.01 4.16 -6.74
CA ARG A 91 17.79 5.13 -7.52
C ARG A 91 18.23 6.34 -6.70
N ILE A 92 17.34 6.91 -5.88
CA ILE A 92 17.69 8.05 -5.02
C ILE A 92 18.75 7.65 -4.00
N ASN A 93 18.62 6.47 -3.39
CA ASN A 93 19.62 5.97 -2.43
C ASN A 93 21.00 5.77 -3.08
N ASP A 94 21.04 5.24 -4.31
CA ASP A 94 22.29 5.10 -5.05
C ASP A 94 22.92 6.48 -5.33
N GLN A 95 22.12 7.47 -5.76
CA GLN A 95 22.61 8.84 -5.96
C GLN A 95 23.12 9.49 -4.67
N LEU A 96 22.41 9.32 -3.55
CA LEU A 96 22.84 9.83 -2.25
C LEU A 96 24.14 9.17 -1.78
N LYS A 97 24.35 7.90 -2.11
CA LYS A 97 25.59 7.20 -1.82
C LYS A 97 26.75 7.79 -2.63
N ASP A 98 26.56 7.98 -3.93
CA ASP A 98 27.57 8.60 -4.80
C ASP A 98 27.90 10.03 -4.31
N ASP A 99 26.89 10.82 -3.96
CA ASP A 99 27.08 12.17 -3.40
C ASP A 99 27.84 12.15 -2.06
N LEU A 100 27.57 11.16 -1.21
CA LEU A 100 28.29 10.99 0.06
C LEU A 100 29.76 10.64 -0.17
N GLU A 101 30.05 9.74 -1.12
CA GLU A 101 31.42 9.39 -1.51
C GLU A 101 32.17 10.63 -2.04
N HIS A 102 31.52 11.44 -2.88
CA HIS A 102 32.08 12.70 -3.37
C HIS A 102 32.38 13.71 -2.24
N LEU A 103 31.50 13.80 -1.23
CA LEU A 103 31.73 14.68 -0.07
C LEU A 103 32.91 14.22 0.78
N GLN A 104 33.09 12.91 0.95
CA GLN A 104 34.23 12.34 1.67
C GLN A 104 35.56 12.62 0.94
N ASP A 105 35.57 12.53 -0.39
CA ASP A 105 36.75 12.90 -1.19
C ASP A 105 37.10 14.38 -1.03
N LEU A 106 36.08 15.26 -1.04
CA LEU A 106 36.28 16.69 -0.81
C LEU A 106 36.83 17.00 0.59
N GLU A 107 36.37 16.30 1.62
CA GLU A 107 36.92 16.39 2.97
C GLU A 107 38.42 16.02 2.97
N GLY A 108 38.79 14.93 2.29
CA GLY A 108 40.20 14.50 2.16
C GLY A 108 41.07 15.53 1.42
N TYR A 109 40.54 16.18 0.38
CA TYR A 109 41.23 17.29 -0.28
C TYR A 109 41.41 18.50 0.63
N ALA A 110 40.39 18.84 1.42
CA ALA A 110 40.48 19.93 2.39
C ALA A 110 41.54 19.67 3.46
N GLU A 111 41.61 18.43 3.98
CA GLU A 111 42.66 18.02 4.93
C GLU A 111 44.06 18.12 4.30
N THR A 112 44.20 17.69 3.05
CA THR A 112 45.46 17.77 2.30
C THR A 112 45.88 19.23 2.07
N ALA A 113 44.95 20.10 1.69
CA ALA A 113 45.22 21.52 1.52
C ALA A 113 45.68 22.19 2.82
N ALA A 114 45.07 21.83 3.96
CA ALA A 114 45.49 22.30 5.27
C ALA A 114 46.93 21.85 5.62
N LYS A 115 47.29 20.60 5.31
CA LYS A 115 48.68 20.10 5.49
C LYS A 115 49.68 20.87 4.65
N VAL A 116 49.36 21.15 3.38
CA VAL A 116 50.22 21.94 2.48
C VAL A 116 50.36 23.36 2.99
N ALA A 117 49.26 24.01 3.39
CA ALA A 117 49.29 25.37 3.95
C ALA A 117 50.18 25.45 5.21
N ASN A 118 50.05 24.50 6.13
CA ASN A 118 50.89 24.43 7.32
C ASN A 118 52.37 24.19 6.98
N GLY A 119 52.65 23.26 6.06
CA GLY A 119 54.02 23.01 5.60
C GLY A 119 54.65 24.22 4.93
N LEU A 120 53.88 24.97 4.14
CA LEU A 120 54.32 26.21 3.50
C LEU A 120 54.61 27.29 4.55
N ALA A 121 53.74 27.46 5.54
CA ALA A 121 53.94 28.41 6.64
C ALA A 121 55.23 28.11 7.42
N SER A 122 55.48 26.85 7.78
CA SER A 122 56.71 26.45 8.47
C SER A 122 57.97 26.62 7.61
N ALA A 123 57.88 26.44 6.29
CA ALA A 123 58.99 26.70 5.38
C ALA A 123 59.34 28.20 5.31
N VAL A 124 58.32 29.06 5.26
CA VAL A 124 58.49 30.51 5.28
C VAL A 124 59.13 30.99 6.59
N GLU A 125 58.71 30.45 7.74
CA GLU A 125 59.35 30.74 9.03
C GLU A 125 60.84 30.39 9.03
N LYS A 126 61.20 29.17 8.59
CA LYS A 126 62.60 28.75 8.51
C LYS A 126 63.45 29.60 7.58
N VAL A 127 62.89 30.05 6.45
CA VAL A 127 63.60 30.94 5.52
C VAL A 127 63.79 32.33 6.14
N ALA A 128 62.78 32.84 6.86
CA ALA A 128 62.90 34.10 7.58
C ALA A 128 63.96 34.03 8.70
N GLU A 129 64.04 32.91 9.41
CA GLU A 129 65.08 32.66 10.42
C GLU A 129 66.49 32.56 9.83
N LEU A 130 66.64 32.06 8.60
CA LEU A 130 67.93 31.98 7.90
C LEU A 130 68.36 33.30 7.25
N ALA A 131 67.44 34.24 7.08
CA ALA A 131 67.68 35.56 6.49
C ALA A 131 67.98 36.64 7.54
N LEU A 132 67.95 36.28 8.83
CA LEU A 132 68.34 37.09 10.00
C LEU A 132 69.74 36.68 10.49
#